data_AF-R5TRP7-F1
#
_entry.id   AF-R5TRP7-F1
#
_cell.length_a   1.000
_cell.length_b   1.000
_cell.length_c   1.000
_cell.angle_alpha   90.00
_cell.angle_beta   90.00
_cell.angle_gamma   90.00
#
_symmetry.space_group_name_H-M   'P 1'
#
loop_
_entity.id
_entity.type
_entity.pdbx_description
1 polymer ?
#
loop_
_entity_poly.entity_id
_entity_poly.type
_entity_poly.pdbx_seq_one_letter_code
_entity_poly.pdbx_strand_id
1 'polypeptide(L)'
;MTKIEEFVKLITGRFDNKEQFDAMKKAGKTYPYAQHVNTVCNDKIKNLPADFKGMFIVEESYYENEGKRHASPHLFLITEKEDRILLSSYEIPNGEDKNTFSYEFMKEVEYIELKKSKKFTPALYYERNGVWEGGSTSQFSPVMIFKLWEKFSDTCFEVFESMEVNGKRTFGYDVPIVYKRV
;
A
#
# COMPACT_ATOMS: atom_id res chain seq x y z
N MET A 1 -5.92 6.60 -21.78
CA MET A 1 -5.78 6.21 -20.37
C MET A 1 -5.22 7.43 -19.67
N THR A 2 -5.80 7.87 -18.56
CA THR A 2 -5.27 8.99 -17.76
C THR A 2 -4.04 8.52 -16.97
N LYS A 3 -3.27 9.47 -16.42
CA LYS A 3 -2.06 9.15 -15.66
C LYS A 3 -2.38 8.31 -14.41
N ILE A 4 -3.49 8.61 -13.74
CA ILE A 4 -4.01 7.79 -12.64
C ILE A 4 -4.42 6.39 -13.10
N GLU A 5 -5.08 6.25 -14.25
CA GLU A 5 -5.48 4.92 -14.76
C GLU A 5 -4.25 4.06 -15.09
N GLU A 6 -3.19 4.65 -15.66
CA GLU A 6 -1.92 3.97 -15.92
C GLU A 6 -1.23 3.53 -14.63
N PHE A 7 -1.15 4.42 -13.64
CA PHE A 7 -0.59 4.10 -12.33
C PHE A 7 -1.40 3.02 -11.61
N VAL A 8 -2.73 3.13 -11.58
CA VAL A 8 -3.61 2.17 -10.91
C VAL A 8 -3.55 0.80 -11.60
N LYS A 9 -3.46 0.75 -12.93
CA LYS A 9 -3.23 -0.51 -13.65
C LYS A 9 -1.89 -1.16 -13.26
N LEU A 10 -0.86 -0.36 -12.99
CA LEU A 10 0.45 -0.84 -12.57
C LEU A 10 0.39 -1.52 -11.20
N ILE A 11 -0.33 -0.90 -10.25
CA ILE A 11 -0.31 -1.32 -8.84
C ILE A 11 -1.45 -2.27 -8.44
N THR A 12 -2.48 -2.45 -9.27
CA THR A 12 -3.60 -3.37 -8.99
C THR A 12 -3.31 -4.78 -9.48
N GLY A 13 -3.84 -5.78 -8.79
CA GLY A 13 -3.60 -7.21 -9.05
C GLY A 13 -3.02 -7.94 -7.84
N ARG A 14 -2.50 -9.16 -8.08
CA ARG A 14 -1.87 -10.00 -7.06
C ARG A 14 -0.37 -9.98 -7.26
N PHE A 15 0.37 -9.86 -6.16
CA PHE A 15 1.82 -9.82 -6.18
C PHE A 15 2.39 -10.59 -4.99
N ASP A 16 3.57 -11.17 -5.15
CA ASP A 16 4.33 -11.76 -4.05
C ASP A 16 5.84 -11.58 -4.23
N ASN A 17 6.60 -11.84 -3.18
CA ASN A 17 8.07 -11.78 -3.22
C ASN A 17 8.72 -13.18 -3.29
N LYS A 18 8.04 -14.21 -3.83
CA LYS A 18 8.48 -15.61 -3.72
C LYS A 18 9.93 -15.83 -4.17
N GLU A 19 10.30 -15.23 -5.29
CA GLU A 19 11.66 -15.32 -5.84
C GLU A 19 12.71 -14.74 -4.89
N GLN A 20 12.44 -13.55 -4.34
CA GLN A 20 13.31 -12.91 -3.34
C GLN A 20 13.38 -13.72 -2.06
N PHE A 21 12.24 -14.19 -1.56
CA PHE A 21 12.15 -15.02 -0.36
C PHE A 21 12.97 -16.30 -0.49
N ASP A 22 12.86 -17.00 -1.62
CA ASP A 22 13.62 -18.23 -1.87
C ASP A 22 15.13 -17.96 -1.95
N ALA A 23 15.54 -16.83 -2.56
CA ALA A 23 16.94 -16.42 -2.61
C ALA A 23 17.50 -16.09 -1.21
N MET A 24 16.74 -15.36 -0.38
CA MET A 24 17.13 -15.03 0.99
C MET A 24 17.23 -16.28 1.87
N LYS A 25 16.27 -17.20 1.74
CA LYS A 25 16.27 -18.48 2.46
C LYS A 25 17.48 -19.34 2.07
N LYS A 26 17.81 -19.44 0.78
CA LYS A 26 19.02 -20.13 0.30
C LYS A 26 20.31 -19.50 0.84
N ALA A 27 20.31 -18.18 1.04
CA ALA A 27 21.42 -17.44 1.65
C ALA A 27 21.44 -17.52 3.20
N GLY A 28 20.54 -18.28 3.84
CA GLY A 28 20.47 -18.42 5.29
C GLY A 28 20.00 -17.16 6.02
N LYS A 29 19.30 -16.24 5.32
CA LYS A 29 18.76 -15.00 5.90
C LYS A 29 17.30 -15.18 6.25
N THR A 30 16.89 -14.68 7.42
CA THR A 30 15.49 -14.52 7.79
C THR A 30 14.89 -13.34 7.02
N TYR A 31 13.86 -13.61 6.22
CA TYR A 31 13.17 -12.61 5.42
C TYR A 31 11.70 -13.05 5.28
N PRO A 32 10.70 -12.14 5.32
CA PRO A 32 9.31 -12.53 5.23
C PRO A 32 8.98 -13.00 3.82
N TYR A 33 8.10 -14.00 3.74
CA TYR A 33 7.30 -14.18 2.54
C TYR A 33 6.14 -13.17 2.61
N ALA A 34 5.96 -12.40 1.55
CA ALA A 34 5.02 -11.29 1.52
C ALA A 34 4.16 -11.33 0.26
N GLN A 35 2.90 -10.94 0.40
CA GLN A 35 1.94 -10.86 -0.70
C GLN A 35 1.14 -9.56 -0.62
N HIS A 36 0.86 -8.96 -1.78
CA HIS A 36 -0.10 -7.86 -1.91
C HIS A 36 -1.23 -8.25 -2.85
N VAL A 37 -2.44 -7.88 -2.49
CA VAL A 37 -3.60 -7.88 -3.40
C VAL A 37 -4.21 -6.49 -3.39
N ASN A 38 -4.12 -5.81 -4.52
CA ASN A 38 -4.62 -4.45 -4.68
C ASN A 38 -5.82 -4.45 -5.62
N THR A 39 -6.98 -4.05 -5.10
CA THR A 39 -8.24 -4.06 -5.84
C THR A 39 -8.91 -2.70 -5.79
N VAL A 40 -9.28 -2.15 -6.95
CA VAL A 40 -10.10 -0.93 -7.03
C VAL A 40 -11.46 -1.22 -6.41
N CYS A 41 -11.94 -0.35 -5.53
CA CYS A 41 -13.16 -0.58 -4.76
C CYS A 41 -14.18 0.58 -4.85
N ASN A 42 -14.08 1.45 -5.87
CA ASN A 42 -15.05 2.53 -6.07
C ASN A 42 -16.48 2.01 -6.24
N ASP A 43 -16.66 0.79 -6.74
CA ASP A 43 -17.95 0.12 -6.87
C ASP A 43 -18.61 -0.19 -5.51
N LYS A 44 -17.82 -0.25 -4.42
CA LYS A 44 -18.29 -0.43 -3.05
C LYS A 44 -18.61 0.88 -2.34
N ILE A 45 -18.42 2.03 -3.00
CA ILE A 45 -18.59 3.35 -2.39
C ILE A 45 -19.85 4.01 -2.95
N LYS A 46 -20.86 4.15 -2.09
CA LYS A 46 -22.13 4.77 -2.44
C LYS A 46 -22.02 6.29 -2.48
N ASN A 47 -22.83 6.87 -3.37
CA ASN A 47 -22.99 8.32 -3.48
C ASN A 47 -21.66 9.07 -3.71
N LEU A 48 -20.75 8.43 -4.44
CA LEU A 48 -19.53 9.06 -4.93
C LEU A 48 -19.90 10.19 -5.90
N PRO A 49 -19.25 11.37 -5.83
CA PRO A 49 -19.53 12.47 -6.75
C PRO A 49 -19.38 12.03 -8.22
N ALA A 50 -20.29 12.47 -9.09
CA ALA A 50 -20.28 12.10 -10.51
C ALA A 50 -18.99 12.52 -11.24
N ASP A 51 -18.34 13.58 -10.76
CA ASP A 51 -17.09 14.12 -11.26
C ASP A 51 -15.85 13.69 -10.45
N PHE A 52 -15.98 12.72 -9.54
CA PHE A 52 -14.89 12.26 -8.68
C PHE A 52 -13.66 11.84 -9.49
N LYS A 53 -12.50 12.42 -9.18
CA LYS A 53 -11.21 12.23 -9.90
C LYS A 53 -10.21 11.40 -9.11
N GLY A 54 -10.66 10.28 -8.55
CA GLY A 54 -9.80 9.40 -7.77
C GLY A 54 -10.23 7.94 -7.84
N MET A 55 -9.32 7.05 -7.42
CA MET A 55 -9.57 5.62 -7.35
C MET A 55 -9.24 5.13 -5.95
N PHE A 56 -10.25 4.61 -5.26
CA PHE A 56 -10.06 3.90 -4.01
C PHE A 56 -9.56 2.49 -4.27
N ILE A 57 -8.61 2.05 -3.46
CA ILE A 57 -8.01 0.72 -3.53
C ILE A 57 -8.06 0.11 -2.13
N VAL A 58 -8.58 -1.12 -2.06
CA VAL A 58 -8.28 -2.01 -0.94
C VAL A 58 -6.97 -2.69 -1.23
N GLU A 59 -5.98 -2.44 -0.37
CA GLU A 59 -4.72 -3.17 -0.35
C GLU A 59 -4.80 -4.23 0.74
N GLU A 60 -4.54 -5.48 0.39
CA GLU A 60 -4.40 -6.58 1.33
C GLU A 60 -2.95 -7.04 1.36
N SER A 61 -2.28 -6.77 2.47
CA SER A 61 -0.87 -7.11 2.67
C SER A 61 -0.77 -8.30 3.60
N TYR A 62 -0.14 -9.38 3.16
CA TYR A 62 0.05 -10.61 3.94
C TYR A 62 1.52 -10.89 4.13
N TYR A 63 1.94 -11.09 5.37
CA TYR A 63 3.32 -11.36 5.72
C TYR A 63 3.39 -12.64 6.52
N GLU A 64 4.27 -13.54 6.11
CA GLU A 64 4.54 -14.80 6.78
C GLU A 64 6.01 -14.87 7.19
N ASN A 65 6.24 -15.10 8.47
CA ASN A 65 7.55 -15.37 9.01
C ASN A 65 7.46 -16.50 10.04
N GLU A 66 8.31 -17.51 9.91
CA GLU A 66 8.37 -18.67 10.81
C GLU A 66 7.00 -19.34 11.07
N GLY A 67 6.16 -19.43 10.03
CA GLY A 67 4.82 -20.02 10.10
C GLY A 67 3.75 -19.14 10.74
N LYS A 68 4.09 -17.92 11.18
CA LYS A 68 3.13 -16.91 11.63
C LYS A 68 2.76 -15.99 10.47
N ARG A 69 1.48 -16.04 10.08
CA ARG A 69 0.92 -15.16 9.07
C ARG A 69 0.17 -14.00 9.73
N HIS A 70 0.41 -12.79 9.27
CA HIS A 70 -0.37 -11.61 9.65
C HIS A 70 -0.82 -10.85 8.40
N ALA A 71 -2.02 -10.28 8.49
CA ALA A 71 -2.57 -9.40 7.48
C ALA A 71 -2.49 -7.95 7.98
N SER A 72 -2.22 -7.02 7.07
CA SER A 72 -2.24 -5.58 7.32
C SER A 72 -2.96 -4.88 6.17
N PRO A 73 -4.29 -5.00 6.09
CA PRO A 73 -5.05 -4.41 5.01
C PRO A 73 -5.23 -2.89 5.22
N HIS A 74 -5.34 -2.17 4.11
CA HIS A 74 -5.52 -0.72 4.06
C HIS A 74 -6.59 -0.32 3.06
N LEU A 75 -7.21 0.83 3.30
CA LEU A 75 -7.99 1.56 2.31
C LEU A 75 -7.21 2.79 1.89
N PHE A 76 -6.88 2.88 0.60
CA PHE A 76 -6.17 4.00 0.01
C PHE A 76 -7.03 4.72 -1.01
N LEU A 77 -6.76 6.01 -1.20
CA LEU A 77 -7.23 6.81 -2.32
C LEU A 77 -6.04 7.28 -3.14
N ILE A 78 -6.08 6.95 -4.42
CA ILE A 78 -5.16 7.46 -5.44
C ILE A 78 -5.80 8.68 -6.11
N THR A 79 -5.06 9.77 -6.20
CA THR A 79 -5.47 11.02 -6.87
C THR A 79 -4.31 11.62 -7.65
N GLU A 80 -4.60 12.37 -8.69
CA GLU A 80 -3.60 13.21 -9.36
C GLU A 80 -3.44 14.53 -8.61
N LYS A 81 -2.20 15.00 -8.47
CA LYS A 81 -1.87 16.33 -7.97
C LYS A 81 -0.81 16.93 -8.88
N GLU A 82 -1.22 17.89 -9.72
CA GLU A 82 -0.38 18.40 -10.80
C GLU A 82 0.11 17.22 -11.66
N ASP A 83 1.42 17.07 -11.87
CA ASP A 83 1.99 15.96 -12.64
C ASP A 83 2.34 14.72 -11.78
N ARG A 84 1.87 14.65 -10.54
CA ARG A 84 2.23 13.61 -9.57
C ARG A 84 1.03 12.76 -9.16
N ILE A 85 1.32 11.57 -8.64
CA ILE A 85 0.31 10.71 -8.01
C ILE A 85 0.41 10.82 -6.49
N LEU A 86 -0.73 10.98 -5.85
CA LEU A 86 -0.87 11.04 -4.41
C LEU A 86 -1.63 9.81 -3.90
N LEU A 87 -1.02 9.05 -2.99
CA LEU A 87 -1.66 7.99 -2.23
C LEU A 87 -2.00 8.50 -0.84
N SER A 88 -3.29 8.53 -0.52
CA SER A 88 -3.81 8.93 0.78
C SER A 88 -4.43 7.75 1.50
N SER A 89 -4.06 7.54 2.77
CA SER A 89 -4.70 6.52 3.62
C SER A 89 -6.05 7.01 4.15
N TYR A 90 -7.02 6.10 4.18
CA TYR A 90 -8.32 6.25 4.82
C TYR A 90 -8.42 5.23 5.97
N GLU A 91 -9.22 5.57 6.98
CA GLU A 91 -9.59 4.60 7.99
C GLU A 91 -10.47 3.51 7.38
N ILE A 92 -10.26 2.28 7.81
CA ILE A 92 -11.11 1.15 7.46
C ILE A 92 -12.57 1.48 7.88
N PRO A 93 -13.58 1.25 7.02
CA PRO A 93 -14.97 1.60 7.33
C PRO A 93 -15.46 1.06 8.67
N ASN A 94 -16.32 1.83 9.35
CA ASN A 94 -16.82 1.44 10.66
C ASN A 94 -17.55 0.08 10.58
N GLY A 95 -17.24 -0.82 11.51
CA GLY A 95 -17.87 -2.14 11.58
C GLY A 95 -17.15 -3.23 10.79
N GLU A 96 -16.09 -2.90 10.06
CA GLU A 96 -15.15 -3.86 9.48
C GLU A 96 -14.02 -4.21 10.46
N ASP A 97 -13.48 -5.42 10.36
CA ASP A 97 -12.33 -5.85 11.18
C ASP A 97 -11.01 -5.56 10.44
N LYS A 98 -10.18 -4.71 11.05
CA LYS A 98 -8.89 -4.30 10.50
C LYS A 98 -7.90 -5.45 10.25
N ASN A 99 -8.10 -6.63 10.84
CA ASN A 99 -7.19 -7.76 10.66
C ASN A 99 -7.66 -8.72 9.54
N THR A 100 -8.89 -8.58 9.07
CA THR A 100 -9.48 -9.45 8.03
C THR A 100 -10.12 -8.66 6.88
N PHE A 101 -10.05 -7.34 6.92
CA PHE A 101 -10.54 -6.45 5.86
C PHE A 101 -9.91 -6.84 4.52
N SER A 102 -10.76 -6.99 3.51
CA SER A 102 -10.41 -7.38 2.16
C SER A 102 -11.47 -6.89 1.21
N TYR A 103 -11.15 -6.81 -0.08
CA TYR A 103 -12.13 -6.35 -1.07
C TYR A 103 -13.35 -7.29 -1.15
N GLU A 104 -13.12 -8.60 -1.02
CA GLU A 104 -14.18 -9.61 -1.10
C GLU A 104 -15.27 -9.41 -0.04
N PHE A 105 -14.87 -9.07 1.19
CA PHE A 105 -15.78 -8.92 2.32
C PHE A 105 -16.14 -7.47 2.65
N MET A 106 -15.53 -6.49 1.97
CA MET A 106 -15.85 -5.07 2.15
C MET A 106 -17.33 -4.82 1.84
N LYS A 107 -18.06 -4.37 2.85
CA LYS A 107 -19.43 -3.90 2.71
C LYS A 107 -19.46 -2.57 1.96
N GLU A 108 -20.59 -2.27 1.35
CA GLU A 108 -20.83 -0.96 0.77
C GLU A 108 -20.80 0.11 1.85
N VAL A 109 -20.15 1.25 1.56
CA VAL A 109 -19.98 2.37 2.48
C VAL A 109 -20.39 3.67 1.82
N GLU A 110 -21.02 4.56 2.59
CA GLU A 110 -21.35 5.90 2.11
C GLU A 110 -20.08 6.75 1.96
N TYR A 111 -19.93 7.46 0.84
CA TYR A 111 -18.75 8.31 0.62
C TYR A 111 -18.53 9.32 1.76
N ILE A 112 -19.61 9.87 2.32
CA ILE A 112 -19.55 10.83 3.43
C ILE A 112 -19.05 10.20 4.76
N GLU A 113 -19.11 8.89 4.89
CA GLU A 113 -18.63 8.17 6.09
C GLU A 113 -17.14 7.82 6.02
N LEU A 114 -16.52 7.92 4.83
CA LEU A 114 -15.10 7.67 4.65
C LEU A 114 -14.26 8.76 5.33
N LYS A 115 -13.34 8.33 6.20
CA LYS A 115 -12.48 9.22 6.97
C LYS A 115 -11.05 9.12 6.50
N LYS A 116 -10.51 10.22 5.96
CA LYS A 116 -9.08 10.29 5.64
C LYS A 116 -8.27 10.16 6.93
N SER A 117 -7.24 9.31 6.92
CA SER A 117 -6.33 9.12 8.05
C SER A 117 -5.58 10.41 8.35
N LYS A 118 -5.53 10.79 9.63
CA LYS A 118 -4.76 11.94 10.11
C LYS A 118 -3.31 11.58 10.47
N LYS A 119 -3.01 10.30 10.62
CA LYS A 119 -1.69 9.80 11.05
C LYS A 119 -0.74 9.62 9.87
N PHE A 120 -1.29 9.24 8.71
CA PHE A 120 -0.51 8.98 7.51
C PHE A 120 -0.38 10.27 6.69
N THR A 121 0.86 10.68 6.48
CA THR A 121 1.19 11.71 5.49
C THR A 121 1.06 11.08 4.11
N PRO A 122 0.23 11.63 3.20
CA PRO A 122 0.06 11.09 1.87
C PRO A 122 1.39 10.91 1.14
N ALA A 123 1.57 9.75 0.51
CA ALA A 123 2.74 9.45 -0.29
C ALA A 123 2.62 10.09 -1.68
N LEU A 124 3.74 10.61 -2.17
CA LEU A 124 3.81 11.34 -3.42
C LEU A 124 4.77 10.63 -4.36
N TYR A 125 4.28 10.26 -5.54
CA TYR A 125 5.05 9.58 -6.58
C TYR A 125 5.21 10.44 -7.81
N TYR A 126 6.39 10.34 -8.40
CA TYR A 126 6.75 10.96 -9.66
C TYR A 126 7.11 9.87 -10.66
N GLU A 127 6.76 10.14 -11.92
CA GLU A 127 7.08 9.26 -13.03
C GLU A 127 8.41 9.69 -13.65
N ARG A 128 9.24 8.71 -13.98
CA ARG A 128 10.48 8.88 -14.73
C ARG A 128 10.78 7.64 -15.55
N ASN A 129 10.72 7.76 -16.87
CA ASN A 129 11.08 6.72 -17.84
C ASN A 129 10.31 5.40 -17.67
N GLY A 130 9.00 5.47 -17.45
CA GLY A 130 8.12 4.32 -17.22
C GLY A 130 8.16 3.77 -15.80
N VAL A 131 8.88 4.42 -14.89
CA VAL A 131 9.00 4.02 -13.48
C VAL A 131 8.38 5.09 -12.60
N TRP A 132 7.53 4.68 -11.68
CA TRP A 132 7.00 5.55 -10.63
C TRP A 132 7.80 5.33 -9.36
N GLU A 133 8.25 6.39 -8.71
CA GLU A 133 8.95 6.26 -7.43
C GLU A 133 8.59 7.41 -6.49
N GLY A 134 8.66 7.17 -5.19
CA GLY A 134 8.20 8.16 -4.21
C GLY A 134 7.87 7.54 -2.86
N GLY A 135 7.16 8.28 -2.01
CA GLY A 135 6.85 7.79 -0.68
C GLY A 135 6.41 8.88 0.27
N SER A 136 6.46 8.59 1.58
CA SER A 136 6.15 9.53 2.64
C SER A 136 6.97 9.29 3.91
N THR A 137 7.01 10.30 4.76
CA THR A 137 7.42 10.17 6.16
C THR A 137 6.25 10.63 7.02
N SER A 138 5.73 9.72 7.83
CA SER A 138 4.56 9.94 8.67
C SER A 138 4.96 9.90 10.15
N GLN A 139 4.67 10.97 10.89
CA GLN A 139 4.90 11.01 12.33
C GLN A 139 3.63 10.56 13.06
N PHE A 140 3.60 9.31 13.52
CA PHE A 140 2.44 8.76 14.22
C PHE A 140 2.33 9.23 15.68
N SER A 141 3.47 9.61 16.29
CA SER A 141 3.55 10.24 17.60
C SER A 141 4.85 11.05 17.72
N PRO A 142 5.07 11.84 18.80
CA PRO A 142 6.33 12.55 19.02
C PRO A 142 7.57 11.65 18.96
N VAL A 143 7.41 10.35 19.24
CA VAL A 143 8.51 9.38 19.30
C VAL A 143 8.46 8.33 18.20
N MET A 144 7.42 8.29 17.36
CA MET A 144 7.21 7.24 16.37
C MET A 144 7.09 7.81 14.96
N ILE A 145 8.03 7.41 14.10
CA ILE A 145 8.11 7.83 12.70
C ILE A 145 8.02 6.59 11.81
N PHE A 146 7.11 6.62 10.86
CA PHE A 146 7.00 5.65 9.78
C PHE A 146 7.56 6.27 8.49
N LYS A 147 8.39 5.53 7.76
CA LYS A 147 8.89 5.92 6.45
C LYS A 147 8.47 4.87 5.44
N LEU A 148 7.88 5.34 4.35
CA LEU A 148 7.51 4.56 3.19
C LEU A 148 8.27 5.13 2.00
N TRP A 149 8.91 4.25 1.24
CA TRP A 149 9.41 4.55 -0.09
C TRP A 149 9.10 3.38 -1.00
N GLU A 150 8.63 3.68 -2.20
CA GLU A 150 8.15 2.69 -3.14
C GLU A 150 8.60 3.02 -4.54
N LYS A 151 8.76 1.97 -5.34
CA LYS A 151 9.05 2.08 -6.75
C LYS A 151 8.27 1.03 -7.54
N PHE A 152 7.59 1.49 -8.56
CA PHE A 152 6.71 0.69 -9.40
C PHE A 152 7.22 0.70 -10.83
N SER A 153 7.41 -0.48 -11.39
CA SER A 153 7.74 -0.71 -12.80
C SER A 153 6.81 -1.78 -13.37
N ASP A 154 6.86 -1.99 -14.67
CA ASP A 154 6.12 -3.06 -15.36
C ASP A 154 6.54 -4.47 -14.92
N THR A 155 7.74 -4.62 -14.36
CA THR A 155 8.29 -5.92 -13.93
C THR A 155 8.19 -6.18 -12.43
N CYS A 156 8.27 -5.15 -11.59
CA CYS A 156 8.24 -5.30 -10.14
C CYS A 156 7.77 -4.04 -9.39
N PHE A 157 7.37 -4.28 -8.14
CA PHE A 157 7.07 -3.30 -7.13
C PHE A 157 8.06 -3.46 -5.97
N GLU A 158 8.84 -2.43 -5.68
CA GLU A 158 9.79 -2.40 -4.58
C GLU A 158 9.20 -1.58 -3.42
N VAL A 159 9.15 -2.17 -2.23
CA VAL A 159 8.66 -1.52 -1.01
C VAL A 159 9.76 -1.42 0.02
N PHE A 160 10.04 -0.21 0.45
CA PHE A 160 10.87 0.07 1.60
C PHE A 160 10.03 0.71 2.70
N GLU A 161 9.79 -0.04 3.75
CA GLU A 161 9.12 0.43 4.95
C GLU A 161 10.04 0.36 6.14
N SER A 162 9.99 1.37 6.99
CA SER A 162 10.65 1.34 8.30
C SER A 162 9.86 2.08 9.35
N MET A 163 9.98 1.59 10.59
CA MET A 163 9.46 2.27 11.77
C MET A 163 10.63 2.64 12.66
N GLU A 164 10.68 3.88 13.10
CA GLU A 164 11.60 4.39 14.10
C GLU A 164 10.84 4.77 15.37
N VAL A 165 11.28 4.25 16.52
CA VAL A 165 10.77 4.61 17.84
C VAL A 165 11.92 5.18 18.66
N ASN A 166 11.76 6.40 19.20
CA ASN A 166 12.82 7.13 19.91
C ASN A 166 14.14 7.21 19.11
N GLY A 167 14.05 7.43 17.80
CA GLY A 167 15.21 7.52 16.91
C GLY A 167 15.92 6.19 16.62
N LYS A 168 15.35 5.04 17.04
CA LYS A 168 15.88 3.71 16.75
C LYS A 168 14.92 2.95 15.84
N ARG A 169 15.44 2.34 14.76
CA ARG A 169 14.65 1.50 13.86
C ARG A 169 14.17 0.24 14.61
N THR A 170 12.85 0.04 14.68
CA THR A 170 12.21 -1.11 15.33
C THR A 170 11.52 -2.06 14.35
N PHE A 171 11.28 -1.60 13.12
CA PHE A 171 10.72 -2.39 12.02
C PHE A 171 11.33 -1.94 10.69
N GLY A 172 11.29 -2.83 9.70
CA GLY A 172 11.82 -2.60 8.37
C GLY A 172 13.03 -3.49 8.06
N TYR A 173 13.28 -3.66 6.77
CA TYR A 173 14.37 -4.48 6.25
C TYR A 173 15.49 -3.60 5.67
N ASP A 174 16.70 -4.12 5.62
CA ASP A 174 17.84 -3.40 5.02
C ASP A 174 17.77 -3.31 3.50
N VAL A 175 16.95 -4.16 2.89
CA VAL A 175 16.67 -4.19 1.46
C VAL A 175 15.16 -4.17 1.23
N PRO A 176 14.68 -3.51 0.16
CA PRO A 176 13.26 -3.45 -0.13
C PRO A 176 12.69 -4.84 -0.37
N ILE A 177 11.41 -5.03 -0.02
CA ILE A 177 10.67 -6.21 -0.46
C ILE A 177 10.36 -6.01 -1.94
N VAL A 178 10.69 -7.01 -2.76
CA VAL A 178 10.49 -6.95 -4.22
C VAL A 178 9.34 -7.87 -4.59
N TYR A 179 8.21 -7.27 -4.92
CA TYR A 179 7.00 -7.95 -5.35
C TYR A 179 6.98 -8.10 -6.87
N LYS A 180 6.62 -9.30 -7.33
CA LYS A 180 6.34 -9.60 -8.73
C LYS A 180 4.87 -10.01 -8.86
N ARG A 181 4.27 -9.63 -9.99
CA ARG A 181 2.88 -9.97 -10.31
C ARG A 181 2.74 -11.49 -10.53
N VAL A 182 1.64 -12.07 -10.06
CA VAL A 182 1.31 -13.50 -10.19
C VAL A 182 -0.02 -13.76 -10.89
#